data_AF-A0A9D7FV73-F1
#
_entry.id   AF-A0A9D7FV73-F1
#
_cell.length_a   1.000
_cell.length_b   1.000
_cell.length_c   1.000
_cell.angle_alpha   90.00
_cell.angle_beta   90.00
_cell.angle_gamma   90.00
#
_symmetry.space_group_name_H-M   'P 1'
#
loop_
_entity.id
_entity.type
_entity.pdbx_description
1 polymer ?
#
loop_
_entity_poly.entity_id
_entity_poly.type
_entity_poly.pdbx_seq_one_letter_code
_entity_poly.pdbx_strand_id
1 'polypeptide(L)' 'MIDPADVTSNDPLELAEQCLALISVVVKLDDTPTKESLQFILQEKMAALFAVLYASNG' A
#
# COMPACT_ATOMS: atom_id res chain seq x y z
N MET A 1 -0.45 19.94 10.78
CA MET A 1 0.65 19.32 10.02
C MET A 1 0.35 17.83 10.08
N ILE A 2 -0.19 17.28 8.98
CA ILE A 2 -0.53 15.85 8.93
C ILE A 2 0.77 15.13 8.68
N ASP A 3 1.21 14.34 9.65
CA ASP A 3 2.39 13.51 9.53
C ASP A 3 2.07 12.38 8.52
N PRO A 4 2.79 12.26 7.40
CA PRO A 4 2.55 11.18 6.43
C PRO A 4 2.81 9.78 7.04
N ALA A 5 3.44 9.70 8.22
CA ALA A 5 3.65 8.44 8.94
C ALA A 5 2.45 7.99 9.79
N ASP A 6 1.47 8.85 10.05
CA ASP A 6 0.30 8.52 10.90
C ASP A 6 -0.85 7.82 10.13
N VAL A 7 -0.58 7.42 8.88
CA VAL A 7 -1.47 6.60 8.03
C VAL A 7 -1.01 5.14 8.02
N THR A 8 -0.65 4.63 9.19
CA THR A 8 -0.39 3.19 9.39
C THR A 8 -1.58 2.58 10.10
N SER A 9 -2.70 2.54 9.38
CA SER A 9 -3.78 1.64 9.77
C SER A 9 -3.26 0.21 9.65
N ASN A 10 -3.28 -0.50 10.78
CA ASN A 10 -2.98 -1.93 10.84
C ASN A 10 -4.23 -2.77 10.55
N ASP A 11 -5.35 -2.14 10.20
CA ASP A 11 -6.55 -2.86 9.81
C ASP A 11 -6.30 -3.54 8.43
N PRO A 12 -6.48 -4.87 8.35
CA PRO A 12 -6.19 -5.59 7.11
C PRO A 12 -7.14 -5.21 5.96
N LEU A 13 -8.37 -4.78 6.24
CA LEU A 13 -9.29 -4.32 5.19
C LEU A 13 -8.83 -2.96 4.65
N GLU A 14 -8.49 -2.03 5.52
CA GLU A 14 -7.99 -0.71 5.10
C GLU A 14 -6.67 -0.83 4.32
N LEU A 15 -5.76 -1.70 4.73
CA LEU A 15 -4.52 -1.99 3.99
C LEU A 15 -4.80 -2.59 2.60
N ALA A 16 -5.79 -3.47 2.48
CA ALA A 16 -6.20 -4.02 1.19
C ALA A 16 -6.81 -2.94 0.27
N GLU A 17 -7.64 -2.04 0.82
CA GLU A 17 -8.20 -0.90 0.08
C GLU A 17 -7.11 0.06 -0.40
N GLN A 18 -6.12 0.37 0.45
CA GLN A 18 -4.97 1.20 0.08
C GLN A 18 -4.16 0.57 -1.05
N CYS A 19 -3.92 -0.75 -1.01
CA CYS A 19 -3.23 -1.47 -2.09
C CYS A 19 -4.04 -1.40 -3.40
N LEU A 20 -5.36 -1.59 -3.34
CA LEU A 20 -6.24 -1.55 -4.50
C LEU A 20 -6.31 -0.15 -5.12
N ALA A 21 -6.41 0.89 -4.29
CA ALA A 21 -6.37 2.27 -4.74
C ALA A 21 -5.04 2.58 -5.43
N LEU A 22 -3.93 2.20 -4.81
CA LEU A 22 -2.59 2.48 -5.33
C LEU A 22 -2.31 1.75 -6.65
N ILE A 23 -2.69 0.47 -6.79
CA ILE A 23 -2.50 -0.26 -8.05
C ILE A 23 -3.35 0.34 -9.18
N SER A 24 -4.55 0.84 -8.87
CA SER A 24 -5.41 1.50 -9.85
C SER A 24 -4.78 2.79 -10.42
N VAL A 25 -4.00 3.50 -9.60
CA VAL A 25 -3.23 4.68 -10.01
C VAL A 25 -2.02 4.26 -10.84
N VAL A 26 -1.23 3.29 -10.36
CA VAL A 26 -0.03 2.77 -11.05
C VAL A 26 -0.34 2.28 -12.46
N VAL A 27 -1.47 1.60 -12.66
CA VAL A 27 -1.88 1.06 -13.97
C VAL A 27 -2.21 2.16 -14.96
N LYS A 28 -2.74 3.29 -14.50
CA LYS A 28 -3.14 4.43 -15.33
C LYS A 28 -2.03 5.47 -15.51
N LEU A 29 -0.89 5.29 -14.84
CA LEU A 29 0.21 6.24 -14.88
C LEU A 29 1.16 5.92 -16.03
N ASP A 30 1.33 6.92 -16.91
CA ASP A 30 2.25 6.85 -18.05
C ASP A 30 3.65 7.39 -17.71
N ASP A 31 3.78 8.15 -16.61
CA ASP A 31 5.07 8.66 -16.14
C ASP A 31 5.91 7.57 -15.47
N THR A 32 6.97 7.13 -16.16
CA THR A 32 7.86 6.04 -15.72
C THR A 32 8.46 6.23 -14.32
N PRO A 33 9.10 7.36 -13.98
CA PRO A 33 9.76 7.50 -12.67
C PRO A 33 8.75 7.54 -11.50
N THR A 34 7.61 8.20 -11.68
CA THR A 34 6.55 8.19 -10.67
C THR A 34 5.91 6.81 -10.54
N LYS A 35 5.78 6.07 -11.66
CA LYS A 35 5.25 4.70 -11.66
C LYS A 35 6.14 3.74 -10.87
N GLU A 36 7.45 3.78 -11.08
CA GLU A 36 8.41 2.96 -10.33
C GLU A 36 8.36 3.27 -8.83
N SER A 37 8.28 4.56 -8.48
CA SER A 37 8.16 5.00 -7.09
C SER A 37 6.87 4.48 -6.43
N LEU A 38 5.74 4.56 -7.13
CA LEU A 38 4.46 4.04 -6.62
C LEU A 38 4.43 2.51 -6.57
N GLN A 39 5.11 1.81 -7.47
CA GLN A 39 5.28 0.35 -7.41
C GLN A 39 6.06 -0.07 -6.16
N PHE A 40 7.10 0.67 -5.78
CA PHE A 40 7.82 0.44 -4.53
C PHE A 40 6.90 0.57 -3.31
N ILE A 41 6.14 1.67 -3.24
CA ILE A 41 5.18 1.90 -2.15
C ILE A 41 4.10 0.79 -2.10
N LEU A 42 3.63 0.32 -3.26
CA LEU A 42 2.66 -0.77 -3.36
C LEU A 42 3.24 -2.07 -2.79
N GLN A 43 4.50 -2.36 -3.07
CA GLN A 43 5.18 -3.53 -2.54
C GLN A 43 5.28 -3.47 -1.00
N GLU A 44 5.65 -2.32 -0.44
CA GLU A 44 5.72 -2.13 1.02
C GLU A 44 4.36 -2.33 1.68
N LYS A 45 3.29 -1.76 1.10
CA LYS A 45 1.92 -1.90 1.61
C LYS A 45 1.40 -3.34 1.52
N MET A 46 1.69 -4.06 0.45
CA MET A 46 1.33 -5.48 0.32
C MET A 46 2.09 -6.35 1.32
N ALA A 47 3.37 -6.06 1.59
CA ALA A 47 4.14 -6.78 2.60
C ALA A 47 3.56 -6.55 4.01
N ALA A 48 3.17 -5.32 4.34
CA ALA A 48 2.50 -4.99 5.60
C ALA A 48 1.16 -5.73 5.73
N LEU A 49 0.34 -5.73 4.67
CA LEU A 49 -0.92 -6.49 4.63
C LEU A 49 -0.68 -7.98 4.86
N PHE A 50 0.31 -8.57 4.17
CA PHE A 50 0.64 -9.99 4.32
C PHE A 50 1.09 -10.31 5.76
N ALA A 51 1.89 -9.45 6.38
CA ALA A 51 2.33 -9.62 7.76
C ALA A 51 1.15 -9.60 8.74
N VAL A 52 0.21 -8.66 8.59
CA VAL A 52 -1.00 -8.58 9.43
C VAL A 52 -1.89 -9.81 9.25
N LEU A 53 -2.16 -10.22 8.01
CA LEU A 53 -2.98 -11.39 7.71
C LEU A 53 -2.36 -12.69 8.25
N TYR A 54 -1.04 -12.82 8.15
CA TYR A 54 -0.33 -13.99 8.65
C TYR A 54 -0.31 -14.02 10.19
N ALA A 55 -0.10 -12.87 10.84
CA ALA A 55 -0.17 -12.75 12.30
C ALA A 55 -1.58 -13.02 12.85
N SER A 56 -2.64 -12.70 12.08
CA SER A 56 -4.03 -12.99 12.46
C SER A 56 -4.42 -14.47 12.28
N ASN A 57 -3.65 -15.25 11.53
CA ASN A 57 -3.91 -16.67 11.23
C ASN A 57 -3.01 -17.63 12.03
N GLY A 58 -2.15 -17.12 12.91
CA GLY A 58 -1.21 -17.88 13.75
C GLY A 58 -1.72 -18.19 15.15
#